data_AF-A0A8S3FN68-F1
#
_entry.id   AF-A0A8S3FN68-F1
#
_cell.length_a   1.000
_cell.length_b   1.000
_cell.length_c   1.000
_cell.angle_alpha   90.00
_cell.angle_beta   90.00
_cell.angle_gamma   90.00
#
_symmetry.space_group_name_H-M   'P 1'
#
loop_
_entity.id
_entity.type
_entity.pdbx_description
1 polymer ?
#
loop_
_entity_poly.entity_id
_entity_poly.type
_entity_poly.pdbx_seq_one_letter_code
_entity_poly.pdbx_strand_id
1 'polypeptide(L)'
;MDNSELEDEIKDSDTERIVYFWQGRSANNTAWLSFNFTFKQELIDVLGDFEIIQLIQQQENQRFMAHFNRKFVIHNGKRRTAAERLHIPVQRLTQTEMYHIRWCYSTIMTRCIQIEATAANLCSEFW
;
A
#
# COMPACT_ATOMS: atom_id res chain seq x y z
N MET A 1 -26.03 22.46 -28.85
CA MET A 1 -24.82 22.06 -28.12
C MET A 1 -25.30 21.59 -26.77
N ASP A 2 -25.16 20.29 -26.54
CA ASP A 2 -25.79 19.57 -25.44
C ASP A 2 -25.09 19.92 -24.12
N ASN A 3 -25.87 20.28 -23.10
CA ASN A 3 -25.35 20.75 -21.81
C ASN A 3 -24.67 19.62 -21.01
N SER A 4 -24.86 18.36 -21.42
CA SER A 4 -24.24 17.19 -20.78
C SER A 4 -22.77 17.00 -21.14
N GLU A 5 -22.34 17.32 -22.36
CA GLU A 5 -20.94 17.14 -22.80
C GLU A 5 -20.00 18.15 -22.10
N LEU A 6 -20.51 19.36 -21.82
CA LEU A 6 -19.78 20.40 -21.09
C LEU A 6 -19.65 20.09 -19.59
N GLU A 7 -20.63 19.41 -18.98
CA GLU A 7 -20.59 19.01 -17.57
C GLU A 7 -19.61 17.84 -17.33
N ASP A 8 -19.45 16.94 -18.31
CA ASP A 8 -18.48 15.85 -18.26
C ASP A 8 -17.04 16.34 -18.50
N GLU A 9 -16.82 17.33 -19.38
CA GLU A 9 -15.50 17.96 -19.58
C GLU A 9 -15.02 18.74 -18.34
N ILE A 10 -15.92 19.43 -17.62
CA ILE A 10 -15.57 20.23 -16.42
C ILE A 10 -15.22 19.33 -15.21
N LYS A 11 -15.77 18.11 -15.13
CA LYS A 11 -15.45 17.17 -14.03
C LYS A 11 -14.04 16.59 -14.13
N ASP A 12 -13.51 16.45 -15.33
CA ASP A 12 -12.21 15.82 -15.53
C ASP A 12 -11.03 16.80 -15.36
N SER A 13 -11.27 18.11 -15.49
CA SER A 13 -10.20 19.12 -15.47
C SER A 13 -9.65 19.46 -14.07
N ASP A 14 -10.32 19.07 -12.98
CA ASP A 14 -9.93 19.45 -11.61
C ASP A 14 -9.61 18.23 -10.71
N THR A 15 -9.54 17.03 -11.29
CA THR A 15 -9.22 15.81 -10.53
C THR A 15 -7.71 15.55 -10.54
N GLU A 16 -7.05 15.77 -9.39
CA GLU A 16 -5.65 15.39 -9.18
C GLU A 16 -5.49 13.86 -9.16
N ARG A 17 -4.67 13.31 -10.06
CA ARG A 17 -4.36 11.88 -10.14
C ARG A 17 -3.00 11.60 -9.51
N ILE A 18 -2.97 10.64 -8.58
CA ILE A 18 -1.74 10.22 -7.90
C ILE A 18 -1.58 8.70 -7.98
N VAL A 19 -0.39 8.28 -8.37
CA VAL A 19 0.06 6.89 -8.35
C VAL A 19 1.07 6.71 -7.22
N TYR A 20 0.69 5.92 -6.22
CA TYR A 20 1.59 5.54 -5.14
C TYR A 20 2.37 4.27 -5.51
N PHE A 21 3.70 4.38 -5.55
CA PHE A 21 4.58 3.22 -5.62
C PHE A 21 5.08 2.86 -4.21
N TRP A 22 4.36 1.96 -3.53
CA TRP A 22 4.72 1.52 -2.18
C TRP A 22 5.66 0.32 -2.21
N GLN A 23 6.82 0.44 -1.55
CA GLN A 23 7.85 -0.60 -1.53
C GLN A 23 8.06 -1.16 -0.11
N GLY A 24 7.84 -2.48 0.02
CA GLY A 24 8.12 -3.25 1.23
C GLY A 24 9.62 -3.32 1.54
N ARG A 25 9.98 -3.39 2.83
CA ARG A 25 11.37 -3.46 3.31
C ARG A 25 12.14 -4.67 2.75
N SER A 26 11.43 -5.78 2.53
CA SER A 26 12.00 -7.02 1.98
C SER A 26 11.81 -7.15 0.45
N ALA A 27 11.26 -6.13 -0.22
CA ALA A 27 11.09 -6.14 -1.66
C ALA A 27 12.39 -5.74 -2.39
N ASN A 28 12.59 -6.27 -3.60
CA ASN A 28 13.76 -5.95 -4.41
C ASN A 28 13.74 -4.50 -4.91
N ASN A 29 14.87 -3.79 -4.80
CA ASN A 29 15.07 -2.43 -5.29
C ASN A 29 14.96 -2.30 -6.82
N THR A 30 15.12 -3.39 -7.57
CA THR A 30 14.95 -3.37 -9.04
C THR A 30 13.52 -3.02 -9.44
N ALA A 31 12.51 -3.29 -8.60
CA ALA A 31 11.11 -3.05 -8.95
C ALA A 31 10.83 -1.58 -9.28
N TRP A 32 11.47 -0.64 -8.57
CA TRP A 32 11.31 0.78 -8.84
C TRP A 32 11.95 1.20 -10.18
N LEU A 33 13.09 0.61 -10.52
CA LEU A 33 13.74 0.86 -11.81
C LEU A 33 12.88 0.31 -12.95
N SER A 34 12.40 -0.93 -12.83
CA SER A 34 11.48 -1.54 -13.82
C SER A 34 10.20 -0.74 -13.98
N PHE A 35 9.64 -0.20 -12.89
CA PHE A 35 8.48 0.67 -12.97
C PHE A 35 8.77 1.94 -13.79
N ASN A 36 9.84 2.66 -13.49
CA ASN A 36 10.16 3.92 -14.19
C ASN A 36 10.51 3.72 -15.66
N PHE A 37 11.24 2.65 -16.00
CA PHE A 37 11.74 2.42 -17.36
C PHE A 37 10.80 1.60 -18.24
N THR A 38 9.78 0.96 -17.68
CA THR A 38 8.85 0.11 -18.45
C THR A 38 7.41 0.55 -18.24
N PHE A 39 6.88 0.40 -17.03
CA PHE A 39 5.43 0.54 -16.78
C PHE A 39 4.93 1.98 -16.70
N LYS A 40 5.81 2.95 -16.43
CA LYS A 40 5.41 4.35 -16.28
C LYS A 40 4.73 4.89 -17.55
N GLN A 41 5.31 4.64 -18.72
CA GLN A 41 4.74 5.13 -19.97
C GLN A 41 3.39 4.46 -20.27
N GLU A 42 3.30 3.15 -20.09
CA GLU A 42 2.05 2.40 -20.28
C GLU A 42 0.92 2.92 -19.39
N LEU A 43 1.23 3.32 -18.14
CA LEU A 43 0.24 3.94 -17.26
C LEU A 43 -0.18 5.34 -17.72
N ILE A 44 0.76 6.16 -18.21
CA ILE A 44 0.45 7.50 -18.75
C ILE A 44 -0.46 7.39 -19.96
N ASP A 45 -0.19 6.43 -20.83
CA ASP A 45 -0.99 6.20 -22.04
C ASP A 45 -2.45 5.81 -21.71
N VAL A 46 -2.68 5.17 -20.55
CA VAL A 46 -4.02 4.71 -20.11
C VAL A 46 -4.72 5.71 -19.19
N LEU A 47 -3.98 6.35 -18.27
CA LEU A 47 -4.54 7.17 -17.19
C LEU A 47 -4.38 8.67 -17.42
N GLY A 48 -3.64 9.08 -18.45
CA GLY A 48 -3.26 10.48 -18.67
C GLY A 48 -2.15 10.92 -17.73
N ASP A 49 -2.08 12.22 -17.45
CA ASP A 49 -1.08 12.78 -16.55
C ASP A 49 -1.40 12.48 -15.07
N PHE A 50 -0.36 12.20 -14.28
CA PHE A 50 -0.46 11.92 -12.85
C PHE A 50 0.86 12.16 -12.12
N GLU A 51 0.75 12.48 -10.82
CA GLU A 51 1.90 12.53 -9.93
C GLU A 51 2.27 11.11 -9.48
N ILE A 52 3.57 10.80 -9.40
CA ILE A 52 4.07 9.55 -8.83
C ILE A 52 4.73 9.85 -7.48
N ILE A 53 4.25 9.17 -6.43
CA ILE A 53 4.84 9.24 -5.09
C ILE A 53 5.40 7.87 -4.73
N GLN A 54 6.73 7.79 -4.61
CA GLN A 54 7.40 6.59 -4.08
C GLN A 54 7.33 6.60 -2.55
N LEU A 55 6.86 5.50 -1.97
CA LEU A 55 6.76 5.31 -0.52
C LEU A 55 7.55 4.09 -0.10
N ILE A 56 8.24 4.21 1.04
CA ILE A 56 8.97 3.10 1.66
C ILE A 56 8.17 2.62 2.87
N GLN A 57 8.11 1.30 3.08
CA GLN A 57 7.44 0.70 4.24
C GLN A 57 7.86 1.38 5.56
N GLN A 58 6.86 1.78 6.34
CA GLN A 58 6.99 2.54 7.60
C GLN A 58 7.48 4.00 7.46
N GLN A 59 7.59 4.53 6.24
CA GLN A 59 7.84 5.95 5.94
C GLN A 59 6.73 6.54 5.07
N GLU A 60 5.50 6.02 5.19
CA GLU A 60 4.34 6.50 4.45
C GLU A 60 3.87 7.88 4.94
N ASN A 61 3.46 8.73 4.01
CA ASN A 61 2.92 10.05 4.32
C ASN A 61 1.43 9.99 4.75
N GLN A 62 0.94 11.09 5.34
CA GLN A 62 -0.43 11.18 5.85
C GLN A 62 -1.49 11.02 4.73
N ARG A 63 -1.24 11.57 3.54
CA ARG A 63 -2.16 11.52 2.39
C ARG A 63 -2.41 10.07 1.96
N PHE A 64 -1.35 9.28 1.82
CA PHE A 64 -1.44 7.86 1.50
C PHE A 64 -2.20 7.09 2.59
N MET A 65 -1.86 7.31 3.86
CA MET A 65 -2.48 6.60 4.97
C MET A 65 -3.98 6.91 5.11
N ALA A 66 -4.43 8.10 4.70
CA ALA A 66 -5.83 8.51 4.73
C ALA A 66 -6.73 7.60 3.89
N HIS A 67 -6.24 7.05 2.77
CA HIS A 67 -7.02 6.18 1.89
C HIS A 67 -7.48 4.88 2.55
N PHE A 68 -6.78 4.43 3.60
CA PHE A 68 -7.04 3.13 4.23
C PHE A 68 -8.01 3.21 5.41
N ASN A 69 -8.44 4.41 5.83
CA ASN A 69 -9.37 4.59 6.97
C ASN A 69 -8.92 3.83 8.23
N ARG A 70 -7.61 3.89 8.55
CA ARG A 70 -6.95 3.19 9.68
C ARG A 70 -6.92 1.65 9.55
N LYS A 71 -7.18 1.11 8.36
CA LYS A 71 -7.14 -0.33 8.06
C LYS A 71 -5.92 -0.71 7.22
N PHE A 72 -4.75 -0.18 7.59
CA PHE A 72 -3.49 -0.51 6.92
C PHE A 72 -2.76 -1.63 7.65
N VAL A 73 -2.69 -2.82 7.02
CA VAL A 73 -2.07 -4.03 7.58
C VAL A 73 -0.89 -4.45 6.70
N ILE A 74 0.27 -4.66 7.32
CA ILE A 74 1.51 -5.05 6.67
C ILE A 74 1.87 -6.46 7.13
N HIS A 75 1.85 -7.40 6.19
CA HIS A 75 2.29 -8.77 6.43
C HIS A 75 3.77 -8.95 6.09
N ASN A 76 4.44 -9.86 6.78
CA ASN A 76 5.81 -10.25 6.45
C ASN A 76 5.82 -11.25 5.30
N GLY A 77 6.76 -11.05 4.37
CA GLY A 77 6.95 -11.90 3.20
C GLY A 77 6.18 -11.43 1.96
N LYS A 78 5.94 -12.36 1.04
CA LYS A 78 5.29 -12.08 -0.26
C LYS A 78 3.79 -12.37 -0.23
N ARG A 79 3.04 -11.63 -1.06
CA ARG A 79 1.63 -11.95 -1.34
C ARG A 79 1.55 -13.34 -1.97
N ARG A 80 0.61 -14.15 -1.51
CA ARG A 80 0.37 -15.48 -2.08
C ARG A 80 -0.20 -15.36 -3.50
N THR A 81 0.22 -16.22 -4.40
CA THR A 81 -0.43 -16.37 -5.71
C THR A 81 -1.82 -17.00 -5.55
N ALA A 82 -2.66 -16.94 -6.59
CA ALA A 82 -3.96 -17.62 -6.56
C ALA A 82 -3.79 -19.14 -6.35
N ALA A 83 -2.80 -19.76 -6.99
CA ALA A 83 -2.49 -21.17 -6.83
C ALA A 83 -2.04 -21.52 -5.39
N GLU A 84 -1.17 -20.70 -4.79
CA GLU A 84 -0.71 -20.87 -3.39
C GLU A 84 -1.86 -20.71 -2.37
N ARG A 85 -2.92 -19.96 -2.71
CA ARG A 85 -4.12 -19.83 -1.87
C ARG A 85 -5.04 -21.06 -1.93
N LEU A 86 -5.03 -21.81 -3.03
CA LEU A 86 -5.84 -23.03 -3.17
C LEU A 86 -5.23 -24.20 -2.38
N HIS A 87 -3.91 -24.20 -2.20
CA HIS A 87 -3.18 -25.27 -1.50
C HIS A 87 -2.42 -24.67 -0.32
N ILE A 88 -3.15 -24.14 0.67
CA ILE A 88 -2.53 -23.68 1.91
C ILE A 88 -2.13 -24.92 2.73
N PRO A 89 -0.83 -25.14 3.01
CA PRO A 89 -0.42 -26.25 3.84
C PRO A 89 -1.05 -26.13 5.23
N VAL A 90 -1.51 -27.25 5.80
CA VAL A 90 -2.16 -27.27 7.12
C VAL A 90 -1.25 -26.66 8.19
N GLN A 91 0.08 -26.89 8.10
CA GLN A 91 1.04 -26.30 9.04
C GLN A 91 0.99 -24.77 9.09
N ARG A 92 0.59 -24.13 7.99
CA ARG A 92 0.47 -22.68 7.91
C ARG A 92 -0.86 -22.15 8.42
N LEU A 93 -1.92 -22.97 8.43
CA LEU A 93 -3.19 -22.62 9.07
C LEU A 93 -3.05 -22.61 10.60
N THR A 94 -2.10 -23.39 11.13
CA THR A 94 -1.81 -23.51 12.56
C THR A 94 -0.69 -22.58 13.02
N GLN A 95 -0.08 -21.79 12.13
CA GLN A 95 1.02 -20.91 12.49
C GLN A 95 0.47 -19.66 13.21
N THR A 96 0.91 -19.45 14.45
CA THR A 96 0.58 -18.25 15.21
C THR A 96 1.17 -17.02 14.52
N GLU A 97 0.32 -16.03 14.26
CA GLU A 97 0.73 -14.73 13.76
C GLU A 97 0.58 -13.68 14.87
N MET A 98 1.57 -12.80 15.00
CA MET A 98 1.56 -11.71 15.95
C MET A 98 1.69 -10.39 15.20
N TYR A 99 0.97 -9.38 15.67
CA TYR A 99 0.96 -8.05 15.06
C TYR A 99 1.12 -6.97 16.11
N HIS A 100 1.89 -5.93 15.75
CA HIS A 100 1.94 -4.69 16.50
C HIS A 100 1.07 -3.64 15.83
N ILE A 101 0.21 -3.00 16.62
CA ILE A 101 -0.43 -1.75 16.24
C ILE A 101 0.55 -0.65 16.59
N ARG A 102 1.02 0.09 15.58
CA ARG A 102 1.89 1.25 15.77
C ARG A 102 1.11 2.52 15.46
N TRP A 103 1.10 3.43 16.42
CA TRP A 103 0.60 4.78 16.25
C TRP A 103 1.77 5.73 15.97
N CYS A 104 1.58 6.68 15.06
CA CYS A 104 2.58 7.70 14.73
C CYS A 104 1.93 9.06 14.62
N TYR A 105 2.04 9.90 15.66
CA TYR A 105 1.65 11.32 15.70
C TYR A 105 0.16 11.65 15.46
N SER A 106 -0.57 10.85 14.67
CA SER A 106 -1.98 11.00 14.35
C SER A 106 -2.63 9.63 14.17
N THR A 107 -3.91 9.54 14.53
CA THR A 107 -4.71 8.30 14.42
C THR A 107 -4.86 7.83 12.96
N ILE A 108 -4.77 8.73 11.99
CA ILE A 108 -4.85 8.37 10.57
C ILE A 108 -3.62 7.60 10.08
N MET A 109 -2.49 7.75 10.76
CA MET A 109 -1.21 7.09 10.43
C MET A 109 -1.01 5.77 11.19
N THR A 110 -2.04 5.26 11.86
CA THR A 110 -2.00 3.96 12.52
C THR A 110 -1.80 2.84 11.51
N ARG A 111 -0.90 1.92 11.84
CA ARG A 111 -0.53 0.76 11.03
C ARG A 111 -0.49 -0.51 11.88
N CYS A 112 -0.93 -1.62 11.31
CA CYS A 112 -0.81 -2.94 11.93
C CYS A 112 0.31 -3.71 11.20
N ILE A 113 1.36 -4.11 11.91
CA ILE A 113 2.55 -4.73 11.30
C ILE A 113 2.76 -6.12 11.89
N GLN A 114 2.85 -7.11 11.02
CA GLN A 114 3.21 -8.46 11.40
C GLN A 114 4.63 -8.49 11.94
N ILE A 115 4.81 -9.18 13.05
CA ILE A 115 6.10 -9.40 13.70
C ILE A 115 6.27 -10.88 14.01
N GLU A 116 7.49 -11.27 14.37
CA GLU A 116 7.73 -12.62 14.86
C GLU A 116 6.98 -12.86 16.17
N ALA A 117 6.25 -13.97 16.24
CA ALA A 117 5.43 -14.35 17.39
C ALA A 117 6.30 -14.91 18.53
N THR A 118 7.10 -14.03 19.14
CA THR A 118 7.93 -14.34 20.31
C THR A 118 7.61 -13.37 21.45
N ALA A 119 7.69 -13.86 22.69
CA ALA A 119 7.46 -13.03 23.88
C ALA A 119 8.43 -11.85 23.97
N ALA A 120 9.64 -11.96 23.39
CA ALA A 120 10.61 -10.87 23.34
C ALA A 120 10.13 -9.65 22.54
N ASN A 121 9.13 -9.83 21.66
CA ASN A 121 8.54 -8.72 20.92
C ASN A 121 7.34 -8.10 21.65
N LEU A 122 6.88 -8.62 22.79
CA LEU A 122 5.84 -7.94 23.56
C LEU A 122 6.36 -6.58 24.05
N CYS A 123 5.57 -5.54 23.82
CA CYS A 123 5.88 -4.19 24.27
C CYS A 123 4.68 -3.61 25.01
N SER A 124 4.92 -3.14 26.24
CA SER A 124 3.91 -2.45 27.05
C SER A 124 3.94 -0.94 26.85
N GLU A 125 4.70 -0.41 25.90
CA GLU A 125 4.74 1.04 25.70
C GLU A 125 3.37 1.56 25.26
N PHE A 126 2.81 2.42 26.10
CA PHE A 126 1.61 3.19 25.87
C PHE A 126 2.04 4.60 25.42
N TRP A 127 2.47 4.75 24.17
CA TRP A 127 2.65 6.08 23.59
C TRP A 127 1.31 6.66 23.15
#